data_AF-A0A0V9UJ50-F1
#
_entry.id   AF-A0A0V9UJ50-F1
#
_cell.length_a   1.000
_cell.length_b   1.000
_cell.length_c   1.000
_cell.angle_alpha   90.00
_cell.angle_beta   90.00
_cell.angle_gamma   90.00
#
_symmetry.space_group_name_H-M   'P 1'
#
loop_
_entity.id
_entity.type
_entity.pdbx_description
1 polymer ?
#
loop_
_entity_poly.entity_id
_entity_poly.type
_entity_poly.pdbx_seq_one_letter_code
_entity_poly.pdbx_strand_id
1 'polypeptide(L)'
;MTALRTHTVIDTPIGELTLVNTDGVLSGVYMAEHHPAPDRAGFGEQVTEGFDEAITQFDEYFAGRRIRFTVPIAPAGTPFQREVWEALTTIEYGTTRTYSEIALALGRPTAVRAVAAANARNPLCIIVPCHRVIGSSGKLTGYAGGLERKRFLLDQEARVLSSAEPDVAGDTHVPA
;
A
#
# COMPACT_ATOMS: atom_id res chain seq x y z
N MET A 1 -4.39 -29.53 -7.93
CA MET A 1 -4.03 -29.30 -6.53
C MET A 1 -4.61 -27.96 -6.14
N THR A 2 -5.35 -27.87 -5.03
CA THR A 2 -5.84 -26.59 -4.50
C THR A 2 -4.65 -25.85 -3.88
N ALA A 3 -4.49 -24.56 -4.18
CA ALA A 3 -3.42 -23.75 -3.62
C ALA A 3 -3.50 -23.74 -2.08
N LEU A 4 -2.36 -23.88 -1.40
CA LEU A 4 -2.30 -23.82 0.06
C LEU A 4 -2.40 -22.37 0.50
N ARG A 5 -3.33 -22.07 1.40
CA ARG A 5 -3.47 -20.74 1.99
C ARG A 5 -3.29 -20.78 3.48
N THR A 6 -2.57 -19.78 3.98
CA THR A 6 -2.39 -19.52 5.41
C THR A 6 -2.47 -18.04 5.67
N HIS A 7 -2.76 -17.64 6.90
CA HIS A 7 -2.77 -16.24 7.29
C HIS A 7 -2.18 -16.02 8.67
N THR A 8 -1.80 -14.78 8.93
CA THR A 8 -1.45 -14.31 10.28
C THR A 8 -2.01 -12.91 10.51
N VAL A 9 -2.02 -12.46 11.75
CA VAL A 9 -2.50 -11.12 12.15
C VAL A 9 -1.38 -10.42 12.90
N ILE A 10 -1.12 -9.17 12.52
CA ILE A 10 -0.08 -8.33 13.12
C ILE A 10 -0.69 -7.04 13.65
N ASP A 11 -0.18 -6.56 14.78
CA ASP A 11 -0.53 -5.26 15.33
C ASP A 11 0.28 -4.16 14.63
N THR A 12 -0.39 -3.07 14.24
CA THR A 12 0.26 -1.92 13.60
C THR A 12 -0.31 -0.60 14.12
N PRO A 13 0.36 0.54 13.88
CA PRO A 13 -0.16 1.86 14.26
C PRO A 13 -1.53 2.23 13.66
N ILE A 14 -1.99 1.51 12.62
CA ILE A 14 -3.31 1.71 12.00
C ILE A 14 -4.32 0.61 12.38
N GLY A 15 -4.02 -0.16 13.43
CA GLY A 15 -4.78 -1.33 13.87
C GLY A 15 -4.26 -2.64 13.29
N GLU A 16 -4.99 -3.72 13.52
CA GLU A 16 -4.61 -5.06 13.04
C GLU A 16 -4.57 -5.13 11.51
N LEU A 17 -3.51 -5.74 10.99
CA LEU A 17 -3.41 -6.18 9.61
C LEU A 17 -3.42 -7.70 9.52
N THR A 18 -4.26 -8.25 8.66
CA THR A 18 -4.25 -9.67 8.29
C THR A 18 -3.39 -9.86 7.04
N LEU A 19 -2.33 -10.65 7.16
CA LEU A 19 -1.46 -11.06 6.06
C LEU A 19 -1.88 -12.45 5.58
N VAL A 20 -1.98 -12.66 4.27
CA VAL A 20 -2.42 -13.93 3.67
C VAL A 20 -1.40 -14.41 2.67
N ASN A 21 -0.88 -15.61 2.86
CA ASN A 21 -0.02 -16.30 1.90
C ASN A 21 -0.83 -17.27 1.05
N THR A 22 -0.48 -17.36 -0.23
CA THR A 22 -0.91 -18.44 -1.13
C THR A 22 0.35 -19.11 -1.67
N ASP A 23 0.50 -20.42 -1.43
CA ASP A 23 1.68 -21.22 -1.81
C ASP A 23 3.01 -20.59 -1.33
N GLY A 24 3.02 -20.03 -0.11
CA GLY A 24 4.19 -19.41 0.51
C GLY A 24 4.51 -17.99 0.04
N VAL A 25 3.67 -17.38 -0.81
CA VAL A 25 3.88 -16.01 -1.31
C VAL A 25 2.78 -15.09 -0.81
N LEU A 26 3.14 -13.86 -0.42
CA LEU A 26 2.18 -12.88 0.09
C LEU A 26 1.17 -12.49 -0.99
N SER A 27 -0.10 -12.76 -0.71
CA SER A 27 -1.21 -12.63 -1.65
C SER A 27 -2.31 -11.69 -1.16
N GLY A 28 -2.32 -11.37 0.14
CA GLY A 28 -3.27 -10.43 0.75
C GLY A 28 -2.70 -9.70 1.96
N VAL A 29 -3.11 -8.43 2.12
CA VAL A 29 -2.89 -7.55 3.27
C VAL A 29 -4.20 -6.78 3.49
N TYR A 30 -4.94 -7.16 4.52
CA TYR A 30 -6.26 -6.63 4.82
C TYR A 30 -6.30 -5.94 6.18
N MET A 31 -7.16 -4.95 6.32
CA MET A 31 -7.42 -4.24 7.59
C MET A 31 -8.67 -4.82 8.24
N ALA A 32 -8.84 -4.66 9.56
CA ALA A 32 -10.01 -5.19 10.27
C ALA A 32 -11.36 -4.79 9.62
N GLU A 33 -11.50 -3.53 9.21
CA GLU A 33 -12.70 -2.94 8.59
C GLU A 33 -12.53 -2.72 7.07
N HIS A 34 -11.81 -3.61 6.41
CA HIS A 34 -11.51 -3.47 4.98
C HIS A 34 -12.77 -3.53 4.10
N HIS A 35 -12.91 -2.59 3.15
CA HIS A 35 -14.04 -2.51 2.23
C HIS A 35 -13.60 -2.41 0.75
N PRO A 36 -14.16 -3.23 -0.16
CA PRO A 36 -15.15 -4.28 0.09
C PRO A 36 -14.57 -5.38 1.00
N ALA A 37 -15.42 -5.99 1.83
CA ALA A 37 -14.96 -7.01 2.77
C ALA A 37 -14.31 -8.18 2.01
N PRO A 38 -13.11 -8.62 2.40
CA PRO A 38 -12.49 -9.79 1.81
C PRO A 38 -13.23 -11.05 2.26
N ASP A 39 -13.14 -12.12 1.46
CA ASP A 39 -13.61 -13.44 1.85
C ASP A 39 -12.63 -14.04 2.88
N ARG A 40 -12.92 -13.78 4.16
CA ARG A 40 -12.11 -14.28 5.28
C ARG A 40 -12.09 -15.81 5.38
N ALA A 41 -13.13 -16.51 4.90
CA ALA A 41 -13.14 -17.96 4.85
C ALA A 41 -12.07 -18.50 3.87
N GLY A 42 -11.69 -17.68 2.88
CA GLY A 42 -10.66 -17.98 1.90
C GLY A 42 -9.22 -17.71 2.36
N PHE A 43 -8.97 -17.29 3.61
CA PHE A 43 -7.62 -16.98 4.11
C PHE A 43 -6.81 -18.22 4.52
N GLY A 44 -7.47 -19.36 4.71
CA GLY A 44 -6.82 -20.60 5.15
C GLY A 44 -6.47 -20.59 6.64
N GLU A 45 -5.63 -21.53 7.06
CA GLU A 45 -5.28 -21.73 8.47
C GLU A 45 -4.48 -20.54 9.04
N GLN A 46 -4.76 -20.17 10.29
CA GLN A 46 -3.97 -19.15 10.98
C GLN A 46 -2.66 -19.78 11.50
N VAL A 47 -1.52 -19.20 11.13
CA VAL A 47 -0.19 -19.69 11.49
C VAL A 47 0.69 -18.55 12.02
N THR A 48 1.77 -18.91 12.71
CA THR A 48 2.77 -17.97 13.24
C THR A 48 4.04 -17.91 12.39
N GLU A 49 4.25 -18.87 11.49
CA GLU A 49 5.47 -18.99 10.67
C GLU A 49 5.20 -18.64 9.19
N GLY A 50 6.26 -18.30 8.45
CA GLY A 50 6.18 -18.03 7.01
C GLY A 50 5.80 -16.59 6.64
N PHE A 51 5.80 -15.68 7.61
CA PHE A 51 5.55 -14.25 7.42
C PHE A 51 6.70 -13.35 7.90
N ASP A 52 7.82 -13.93 8.33
CA ASP A 52 8.91 -13.20 9.02
C ASP A 52 9.44 -12.00 8.21
N GLU A 53 9.66 -12.20 6.91
CA GLU A 53 10.10 -11.12 6.02
C GLU A 53 9.05 -10.01 5.91
N ALA A 54 7.78 -10.37 5.73
CA ALA A 54 6.69 -9.41 5.61
C ALA A 54 6.52 -8.61 6.91
N ILE A 55 6.50 -9.30 8.05
CA ILE A 55 6.40 -8.71 9.39
C ILE A 55 7.54 -7.70 9.61
N THR A 56 8.78 -8.12 9.38
CA THR A 56 9.97 -7.27 9.51
C THR A 56 9.84 -6.00 8.66
N GLN A 57 9.38 -6.12 7.42
CA GLN A 57 9.25 -4.96 6.53
C GLN A 57 8.09 -4.04 6.93
N PHE A 58 6.99 -4.57 7.47
CA PHE A 58 5.93 -3.74 8.04
C PHE A 58 6.40 -2.98 9.27
N ASP A 59 7.14 -3.63 10.16
CA ASP A 59 7.73 -2.98 11.34
C ASP A 59 8.68 -1.84 10.94
N GLU A 60 9.55 -2.08 9.95
CA GLU A 60 10.43 -1.05 9.41
C GLU A 60 9.67 0.09 8.71
N TYR A 61 8.60 -0.23 7.96
CA TYR A 61 7.79 0.77 7.25
C TYR A 61 7.09 1.70 8.24
N PHE A 62 6.42 1.14 9.25
CA PHE A 62 5.73 1.92 10.27
C PHE A 62 6.69 2.68 11.20
N ALA A 63 7.91 2.18 11.38
CA ALA A 63 8.97 2.91 12.07
C ALA A 63 9.68 3.97 11.20
N GLY A 64 9.28 4.14 9.93
CA GLY A 64 9.88 5.11 9.01
C GLY A 64 11.29 4.75 8.52
N ARG A 65 11.74 3.50 8.75
CA ARG A 65 13.06 2.99 8.31
C ARG A 65 13.02 2.36 6.92
N ARG A 66 11.83 2.14 6.35
CA ARG A 66 11.62 1.55 5.02
C ARG A 66 10.67 2.38 4.19
N ILE A 67 11.12 2.71 2.97
CA ILE A 67 10.32 3.42 1.96
C ILE A 67 9.87 2.51 0.80
N ARG A 68 10.39 1.27 0.72
CA ARG A 68 10.06 0.30 -0.33
C ARG A 68 9.98 -1.13 0.23
N PHE A 69 8.88 -1.82 -0.07
CA PHE A 69 8.75 -3.25 0.19
C PHE A 69 9.48 -4.07 -0.88
N THR A 70 10.11 -5.16 -0.46
CA THR A 70 10.84 -6.11 -1.32
C THR A 70 10.32 -7.54 -1.18
N VAL A 71 9.40 -7.79 -0.24
CA VAL A 71 8.77 -9.10 -0.07
C VAL A 71 8.08 -9.54 -1.37
N PRO A 72 8.24 -10.79 -1.82
CA PRO A 72 7.53 -11.30 -3.00
C PRO A 72 6.02 -11.23 -2.83
N ILE A 73 5.33 -10.76 -3.87
CA ILE A 73 3.86 -10.64 -3.88
C ILE A 73 3.23 -11.34 -5.08
N ALA A 74 2.05 -11.92 -4.87
CA ALA A 74 1.25 -12.59 -5.91
C ALA A 74 -0.24 -12.22 -5.78
N PRO A 75 -0.64 -10.99 -6.14
CA PRO A 75 -2.04 -10.58 -6.06
C PRO A 75 -2.92 -11.31 -7.08
N ALA A 76 -4.01 -11.92 -6.61
CA ALA A 76 -5.02 -12.52 -7.47
C ALA A 76 -6.05 -11.47 -7.93
N GLY A 77 -6.27 -11.36 -9.24
CA GLY A 77 -7.22 -10.42 -9.84
C GLY A 77 -7.35 -10.61 -11.35
N THR A 78 -8.24 -9.85 -11.99
CA THR A 78 -8.36 -9.81 -13.46
C THR A 78 -7.09 -9.23 -14.09
N PRO A 79 -6.82 -9.47 -15.39
CA PRO A 79 -5.69 -8.85 -16.08
C PRO A 79 -5.65 -7.33 -15.90
N PHE A 80 -6.78 -6.65 -16.06
CA PHE A 80 -6.86 -5.20 -15.86
C PHE A 80 -6.56 -4.76 -14.42
N GLN A 81 -7.04 -5.51 -13.42
CA GLN A 81 -6.72 -5.21 -12.03
C GLN A 81 -5.22 -5.30 -11.76
N ARG A 82 -4.56 -6.35 -12.26
CA ARG A 82 -3.12 -6.53 -12.10
C ARG A 82 -2.32 -5.42 -12.78
N GLU A 83 -2.71 -5.02 -14.00
CA GLU A 83 -2.11 -3.86 -14.69
C GLU A 83 -2.23 -2.58 -13.85
N VAL A 84 -3.41 -2.32 -13.27
CA VAL A 84 -3.61 -1.16 -12.39
C VAL A 84 -2.72 -1.27 -11.16
N TRP A 85 -2.71 -2.40 -10.46
CA TRP A 85 -1.91 -2.59 -9.24
C TRP A 85 -0.42 -2.47 -9.50
N GLU A 86 0.07 -2.97 -10.64
CA GLU A 86 1.44 -2.77 -11.10
C GLU A 86 1.73 -1.28 -11.33
N ALA A 87 0.84 -0.55 -11.99
CA ALA A 87 1.02 0.91 -12.13
C ALA A 87 1.04 1.62 -10.77
N LEU A 88 0.29 1.16 -9.77
CA LEU A 88 0.33 1.73 -8.41
C LEU A 88 1.71 1.58 -7.75
N THR A 89 2.42 0.47 -7.96
CA THR A 89 3.75 0.27 -7.34
C THR A 89 4.82 1.21 -7.90
N THR A 90 4.55 1.87 -9.04
CA THR A 90 5.41 2.91 -9.60
C THR A 90 5.26 4.27 -8.92
N ILE A 91 4.23 4.47 -8.08
CA ILE A 91 4.02 5.71 -7.35
C ILE A 91 5.05 5.78 -6.21
N GLU A 92 5.94 6.75 -6.27
CA GLU A 92 7.01 6.95 -5.29
C GLU A 92 6.46 7.21 -3.88
N TYR A 93 7.19 6.74 -2.88
CA TYR A 93 6.90 6.98 -1.47
C TYR A 93 6.80 8.48 -1.17
N GLY A 94 5.76 8.90 -0.43
CA GLY A 94 5.52 10.30 -0.09
C GLY A 94 4.96 11.14 -1.25
N THR A 95 4.71 10.56 -2.42
CA THR A 95 4.06 11.24 -3.54
C THR A 95 2.66 10.70 -3.79
N THR A 96 1.83 11.50 -4.47
CA THR A 96 0.49 11.08 -4.88
C THR A 96 0.30 11.15 -6.39
N ARG A 97 -0.66 10.36 -6.88
CA ARG A 97 -1.19 10.44 -8.25
C ARG A 97 -2.71 10.53 -8.22
N THR A 98 -3.29 11.08 -9.26
CA THR A 98 -4.72 11.10 -9.49
C THR A 98 -5.16 9.86 -10.25
N TYR A 99 -6.43 9.46 -10.10
CA TYR A 99 -7.00 8.36 -10.89
C TYR A 99 -6.85 8.57 -12.41
N SER A 100 -6.91 9.83 -12.87
CA SER A 100 -6.73 10.19 -14.27
C SER A 100 -5.29 10.03 -14.75
N GLU A 101 -4.30 10.34 -13.91
CA GLU A 101 -2.88 10.12 -14.25
C GLU A 101 -2.57 8.62 -14.37
N ILE A 102 -3.13 7.78 -13.48
CA ILE A 102 -2.98 6.33 -13.59
C ILE A 102 -3.64 5.80 -14.86
N ALA A 103 -4.86 6.26 -15.17
CA ALA A 103 -5.56 5.89 -16.40
C ALA A 103 -4.78 6.30 -17.66
N LEU A 104 -4.16 7.49 -17.65
CA LEU A 104 -3.32 7.97 -18.73
C LEU A 104 -2.03 7.16 -18.87
N ALA A 105 -1.34 6.84 -17.76
CA ALA A 105 -0.12 6.04 -17.75
C ALA A 105 -0.35 4.61 -18.30
N LEU A 106 -1.56 4.08 -18.12
CA LEU A 106 -1.99 2.79 -18.68
C LEU A 106 -2.44 2.86 -20.16
N GLY A 107 -2.33 4.03 -20.80
CA GLY A 107 -2.80 4.25 -22.18
C GLY A 107 -4.33 4.20 -22.33
N ARG A 108 -5.08 4.39 -21.24
CA ARG A 108 -6.54 4.27 -21.19
C ARG A 108 -7.17 5.51 -20.52
N PRO A 109 -7.01 6.72 -21.09
CA PRO A 109 -7.40 7.98 -20.43
C PRO A 109 -8.89 8.08 -20.04
N THR A 110 -9.78 7.35 -20.72
CA THR A 110 -11.22 7.31 -20.41
C THR A 110 -11.59 6.32 -19.31
N ALA A 111 -10.66 5.46 -18.86
CA ALA A 111 -10.91 4.36 -17.92
C ALA A 111 -10.82 4.77 -16.44
N VAL A 112 -10.90 6.06 -16.10
CA VAL A 112 -10.72 6.60 -14.74
C VAL A 112 -11.57 5.87 -13.69
N ARG A 113 -12.85 5.64 -13.96
CA ARG A 113 -13.75 4.93 -13.04
C ARG A 113 -13.37 3.45 -12.86
N ALA A 114 -12.91 2.81 -13.95
CA ALA A 114 -12.47 1.42 -13.91
C ALA A 114 -11.16 1.29 -13.11
N VAL A 115 -10.23 2.24 -13.26
CA VAL A 115 -9.02 2.34 -12.42
C VAL A 115 -9.39 2.53 -10.95
N ALA A 116 -10.33 3.42 -10.64
CA ALA A 116 -10.78 3.61 -9.27
C ALA A 116 -11.39 2.34 -8.66
N ALA A 117 -12.18 1.60 -9.43
CA ALA A 117 -12.75 0.31 -9.00
C ALA A 117 -11.67 -0.78 -8.80
N ALA A 118 -10.64 -0.81 -9.65
CA ALA A 118 -9.50 -1.70 -9.50
C ALA A 118 -8.65 -1.34 -8.27
N ASN A 119 -8.41 -0.04 -8.02
CA ASN A 119 -7.71 0.47 -6.83
C ASN A 119 -8.43 0.07 -5.53
N ALA A 120 -9.76 0.16 -5.51
CA ALA A 120 -10.58 -0.23 -4.36
C ALA A 120 -10.56 -1.74 -4.07
N ARG A 121 -10.16 -2.56 -5.04
CA ARG A 121 -10.09 -4.03 -4.91
C ARG A 121 -8.66 -4.53 -4.71
N ASN A 122 -7.71 -3.64 -4.43
CA ASN A 122 -6.33 -4.02 -4.16
C ASN A 122 -6.26 -4.99 -2.95
N PRO A 123 -5.79 -6.24 -3.13
CA PRO A 123 -5.70 -7.19 -2.04
C PRO A 123 -4.48 -6.96 -1.15
N LEU A 124 -3.50 -6.17 -1.58
CA LEU A 124 -2.21 -5.96 -0.90
C LEU A 124 -2.09 -4.50 -0.45
N CYS A 125 -2.93 -4.06 0.49
CA CYS A 125 -2.85 -2.69 1.00
C CYS A 125 -1.43 -2.35 1.51
N ILE A 126 -1.06 -1.07 1.39
CA ILE A 126 0.22 -0.48 1.80
C ILE A 126 1.40 -0.90 0.90
N ILE A 127 1.56 -2.20 0.62
CA ILE A 127 2.58 -2.72 -0.30
C ILE A 127 2.29 -2.29 -1.74
N VAL A 128 1.06 -2.55 -2.21
CA VAL A 128 0.52 -1.89 -3.40
C VAL A 128 -0.14 -0.60 -2.90
N PRO A 129 0.42 0.58 -3.21
CA PRO A 129 0.15 1.81 -2.45
C PRO A 129 -1.13 2.52 -2.93
N CYS A 130 -2.28 1.86 -2.80
CA CYS A 130 -3.58 2.41 -3.18
C CYS A 130 -3.99 3.65 -2.36
N HIS A 131 -3.36 3.90 -1.21
CA HIS A 131 -3.52 5.12 -0.42
C HIS A 131 -2.88 6.35 -1.08
N ARG A 132 -1.94 6.17 -2.02
CA ARG A 132 -1.29 7.27 -2.77
C ARG A 132 -2.11 7.79 -3.95
N VAL A 133 -3.28 7.19 -4.22
CA VAL A 133 -4.18 7.66 -5.29
C VAL A 133 -5.28 8.54 -4.75
N ILE A 134 -5.45 9.73 -5.32
CA ILE A 134 -6.42 10.75 -4.88
C ILE A 134 -7.34 11.21 -6.02
N GLY A 135 -8.43 11.89 -5.67
CA GLY A 135 -9.30 12.55 -6.65
C GLY A 135 -8.61 13.77 -7.26
N SER A 136 -9.04 14.18 -8.46
CA SER A 136 -8.51 15.38 -9.15
C SER A 136 -8.75 16.69 -8.39
N SER A 137 -9.68 16.72 -7.43
CA SER A 137 -9.92 17.86 -6.55
C SER A 137 -8.89 18.00 -5.42
N GLY A 138 -7.91 17.10 -5.32
CA GLY A 138 -6.94 17.05 -4.23
C GLY A 138 -7.51 16.51 -2.91
N LYS A 139 -8.82 16.24 -2.83
CA LYS A 139 -9.45 15.69 -1.63
C LYS A 139 -9.16 14.19 -1.50
N LEU A 140 -8.91 13.76 -0.26
CA LEU A 140 -8.90 12.34 0.08
C LEU A 140 -10.31 11.78 -0.07
N THR A 141 -10.45 10.84 -0.99
CA THR A 141 -11.67 10.07 -1.22
C THR A 141 -11.30 8.60 -1.25
N GLY A 142 -12.22 7.75 -0.81
CA GLY A 142 -12.18 6.29 -0.95
C GLY A 142 -10.90 5.61 -0.46
N TYR A 143 -11.00 4.80 0.58
CA TYR A 143 -9.94 3.88 0.96
C TYR A 143 -10.54 2.64 1.55
N ALA A 144 -9.98 1.47 1.20
CA ALA A 144 -10.49 0.22 1.71
C ALA A 144 -10.45 0.15 3.25
N GLY A 145 -9.44 0.76 3.87
CA GLY A 145 -9.32 0.87 5.32
C GLY A 145 -9.97 2.11 5.97
N GLY A 146 -10.70 2.92 5.21
CA GLY A 146 -11.23 4.20 5.69
C GLY A 146 -10.26 5.38 5.61
N LEU A 147 -10.82 6.60 5.60
CA LEU A 147 -10.04 7.82 5.30
C LEU A 147 -9.01 8.18 6.38
N GLU A 148 -9.26 7.80 7.63
CA GLU A 148 -8.32 8.03 8.73
C GLU A 148 -6.99 7.30 8.50
N ARG A 149 -7.05 6.00 8.18
CA ARG A 149 -5.86 5.20 7.86
C ARG A 149 -5.13 5.73 6.63
N LYS A 150 -5.87 6.12 5.58
CA LYS A 150 -5.28 6.74 4.38
C LYS A 150 -4.51 8.01 4.71
N ARG A 151 -5.08 8.88 5.54
CA ARG A 151 -4.43 10.12 5.98
C ARG A 151 -3.20 9.83 6.84
N PHE A 152 -3.31 8.93 7.81
CA PHE A 152 -2.18 8.51 8.63
C PHE A 152 -0.98 8.05 7.78
N LEU A 153 -1.22 7.18 6.79
CA LEU A 153 -0.17 6.67 5.91
C LEU A 153 0.47 7.81 5.12
N LEU A 154 -0.32 8.66 4.47
CA LEU A 154 0.21 9.80 3.71
C LEU A 154 1.03 10.76 4.59
N ASP A 155 0.54 11.07 5.79
CA ASP A 155 1.24 11.95 6.72
C ASP A 155 2.54 11.32 7.23
N GLN A 156 2.57 10.00 7.47
CA GLN A 156 3.79 9.28 7.82
C GLN A 156 4.82 9.37 6.70
N GLU A 157 4.41 9.09 5.46
CA GLU A 157 5.32 9.13 4.33
C GLU A 157 5.91 10.53 4.12
N ALA A 158 5.10 11.58 4.27
CA ALA A 158 5.56 12.95 4.22
C ALA A 158 6.58 13.29 5.32
N ARG A 159 6.33 12.86 6.58
CA ARG A 159 7.25 13.08 7.71
C ARG A 159 8.60 12.38 7.54
N VAL A 160 8.59 11.17 6.99
CA VAL A 160 9.82 10.41 6.75
C VAL A 160 10.69 11.12 5.71
N LEU A 161 10.09 11.67 4.63
CA LEU A 161 10.86 12.45 3.66
C LEU A 161 11.39 13.78 4.24
N SER A 162 10.60 14.48 5.06
CA SER A 162 11.04 15.75 5.66
C SER A 162 12.14 15.58 6.71
N SER A 163 12.23 14.41 7.36
CA SER A 163 13.29 14.11 8.33
C SER A 163 14.56 13.55 7.71
N ALA A 164 14.51 13.18 6.42
CA ALA A 164 15.66 12.70 5.65
C ALA A 164 16.43 13.83 4.95
N GLU A 165 15.87 15.04 4.84
CA GLU A 165 16.62 16.22 4.39
C GLU A 165 17.54 16.71 5.52
N PRO A 166 18.88 16.76 5.32
CA PRO A 166 19.76 17.37 6.29
C PRO A 166 19.51 18.87 6.34
N ASP A 167 19.62 19.43 7.55
CA ASP A 167 19.59 20.86 7.85
C ASP A 167 20.62 21.62 6.99
N VAL A 168 20.17 22.16 5.85
CA VAL A 168 20.96 23.14 5.06
C VAL A 168 20.64 24.52 5.63
N ALA A 169 21.08 24.77 6.86
CA ALA A 169 21.08 26.10 7.43
C ALA A 169 22.40 26.37 8.15
N GLY A 170 23.21 27.22 7.53
CA GLY A 170 24.14 28.09 8.26
C GLY A 170 25.61 27.73 8.16
N ASP A 171 26.27 28.19 7.09
CA ASP A 171 27.43 29.05 7.33
C ASP A 171 27.65 30.02 6.16
N THR A 172 27.02 31.20 6.26
CA THR A 172 27.52 32.41 5.59
C THR A 172 28.19 33.25 6.65
N HIS A 173 29.43 32.91 6.98
CA HIS A 173 30.32 33.82 7.68
C HIS A 173 31.55 34.09 6.81
N VAL A 174 31.43 35.11 5.97
CA VAL A 174 32.58 35.91 5.56
C VAL A 174 32.74 37.01 6.60
N PRO A 175 33.92 37.14 7.22
CA PRO A 175 34.41 38.46 7.53
C PRO A 175 35.80 38.70 6.90
N ALA A 176 36.06 40.00 6.76
CA ALA A 176 37.12 40.70 6.05
C ALA A 176 38.55 40.19 6.27
#